data_AF-A0A0U3FJQ7-F1
#
_entry.id   AF-A0A0U3FJQ7-F1
#
_cell.length_a   1.000
_cell.length_b   1.000
_cell.length_c   1.000
_cell.angle_alpha   90.00
_cell.angle_beta   90.00
_cell.angle_gamma   90.00
#
_symmetry.space_group_name_H-M   'P 1'
#
loop_
_entity.id
_entity.type
_entity.pdbx_description
1 polymer ?
#
loop_
_entity_poly.entity_id
_entity_poly.type
_entity_poly.pdbx_seq_one_letter_code
_entity_poly.pdbx_strand_id
1 'polypeptide(L)'
;MDCNNIYKILIDLWVGDSKEAEDMAKECLSSLRGDVDKIRKNIKEIKQQVQADFLLPKALRDKGVSTEDILKISMYELARRAAIFSGPSKVKKNEILKYSLINMEEKLILKGTCERCKGYRYAELTNGFLVVMDDLIYAESRSKDEDRIVGEITKILYSLREK
;
A
#
# COMPACT_ATOMS: atom_id res chain seq x y z
N MET A 1 6.95 -3.88 18.46
CA MET A 1 5.82 -3.44 17.60
C MET A 1 6.17 -3.91 16.19
N ASP A 2 5.69 -5.08 15.78
CA ASP A 2 6.13 -5.75 14.53
C ASP A 2 5.42 -5.27 13.26
N CYS A 3 4.42 -4.38 13.38
CA CYS A 3 3.74 -3.79 12.23
C CYS A 3 4.45 -2.54 11.67
N ASN A 4 5.71 -2.29 12.04
CA ASN A 4 6.47 -1.10 11.64
C ASN A 4 6.62 -0.95 10.12
N ASN A 5 6.51 -2.05 9.36
CA ASN A 5 6.69 -2.08 7.92
C ASN A 5 5.37 -2.12 7.14
N ILE A 6 4.23 -1.73 7.72
CA ILE A 6 2.94 -1.75 7.01
C ILE A 6 2.95 -0.90 5.74
N TYR A 7 3.74 0.18 5.73
CA TYR A 7 4.00 0.98 4.54
C TYR A 7 4.63 0.15 3.40
N LYS A 8 5.64 -0.66 3.73
CA LYS A 8 6.30 -1.55 2.76
C LYS A 8 5.33 -2.61 2.23
N ILE A 9 4.46 -3.16 3.08
CA ILE A 9 3.39 -4.08 2.65
C ILE A 9 2.52 -3.44 1.57
N LEU A 10 2.10 -2.18 1.76
CA LEU A 10 1.26 -1.47 0.79
C LEU A 10 1.99 -1.20 -0.54
N ILE A 11 3.27 -0.86 -0.48
CA ILE A 11 4.15 -0.68 -1.65
C ILE A 11 4.30 -1.98 -2.43
N ASP A 12 4.55 -3.09 -1.74
CA ASP A 12 4.75 -4.39 -2.39
C ASP A 12 3.44 -4.88 -3.02
N LEU A 13 2.30 -4.69 -2.35
CA LEU A 13 0.99 -4.96 -2.93
C LEU A 13 0.67 -4.09 -4.15
N TRP A 14 1.15 -2.83 -4.18
CA TRP A 14 0.95 -1.94 -5.33
C TRP A 14 1.55 -2.52 -6.61
N VAL A 15 2.77 -3.06 -6.54
CA VAL A 15 3.44 -3.72 -7.68
C VAL A 15 3.00 -5.17 -7.86
N GLY A 16 2.17 -5.70 -6.96
CA GLY A 16 1.73 -7.10 -6.99
C GLY A 16 2.83 -8.07 -6.55
N ASP A 17 3.81 -7.63 -5.76
CA ASP A 17 4.74 -8.53 -5.07
C ASP A 17 4.09 -9.06 -3.80
N SER A 18 3.55 -10.26 -3.92
CA SER A 18 2.52 -10.72 -3.00
C SER A 18 3.05 -11.53 -1.83
N LYS A 19 4.20 -12.19 -1.97
CA LYS A 19 4.66 -13.19 -0.99
C LYS A 19 5.29 -12.54 0.24
N GLU A 20 6.23 -11.62 0.02
CA GLU A 20 6.87 -10.89 1.13
C GLU A 20 5.84 -10.02 1.88
N ALA A 21 4.92 -9.39 1.14
CA ALA A 21 3.82 -8.63 1.70
C ALA A 21 2.88 -9.49 2.56
N GLU A 22 2.55 -10.70 2.10
CA GLU A 22 1.71 -11.65 2.83
C GLU A 22 2.36 -12.14 4.12
N ASP A 23 3.64 -12.49 4.08
CA ASP A 23 4.39 -12.96 5.26
C ASP A 23 4.46 -11.85 6.32
N MET A 24 4.84 -10.62 5.92
CA MET A 24 4.82 -9.45 6.80
C MET A 24 3.42 -9.16 7.36
N ALA A 25 2.37 -9.35 6.56
CA ALA A 25 0.99 -9.16 7.00
C ALA A 25 0.57 -10.21 8.05
N LYS A 26 0.96 -11.48 7.87
CA LYS A 26 0.69 -12.56 8.83
C LYS A 26 1.39 -12.33 10.16
N GLU A 27 2.62 -11.84 10.15
CA GLU A 27 3.37 -11.46 11.36
C GLU A 27 2.70 -10.30 12.10
N CYS A 28 2.25 -9.27 11.38
CA CYS A 28 1.48 -8.17 11.98
C CYS A 28 0.15 -8.67 12.59
N LEU A 29 -0.55 -9.59 11.91
CA LEU A 29 -1.78 -10.18 12.44
C LEU A 29 -1.54 -11.00 13.71
N SER A 30 -0.50 -11.83 13.75
CA SER A 30 -0.20 -12.68 14.90
C SER A 30 0.18 -11.85 16.12
N SER A 31 0.99 -10.80 15.93
CA SER A 31 1.43 -9.91 17.01
C SER A 31 0.31 -9.06 17.60
N LEU A 32 -0.69 -8.67 16.80
CA LEU A 32 -1.79 -7.80 17.26
C LEU A 32 -3.06 -8.54 17.71
N ARG A 33 -3.22 -9.83 17.39
CA ARG A 33 -4.49 -10.56 17.57
C ARG A 33 -5.03 -10.46 19.00
N GLY A 34 -4.20 -10.75 20.00
CA GLY A 34 -4.62 -10.77 21.40
C GLY A 34 -5.09 -9.40 21.92
N ASP A 35 -4.41 -8.34 21.51
CA ASP A 35 -4.80 -6.96 21.87
C ASP A 35 -6.08 -6.56 21.15
N VAL A 36 -6.16 -6.81 19.84
CA VAL A 36 -7.32 -6.44 19.01
C VAL A 36 -8.60 -7.12 19.46
N ASP A 37 -8.56 -8.39 19.82
CA ASP A 37 -9.73 -9.12 20.32
C ASP A 37 -10.26 -8.50 21.62
N LYS A 38 -9.37 -8.08 22.54
CA LYS A 38 -9.74 -7.38 23.78
C LYS A 38 -10.33 -6.00 23.48
N ILE A 39 -9.68 -5.21 22.62
CA ILE A 39 -10.14 -3.86 22.27
C ILE A 39 -11.51 -3.94 21.60
N ARG A 40 -11.72 -4.87 20.65
CA ARG A 40 -13.02 -5.05 19.98
C ARG A 40 -14.12 -5.42 20.95
N LYS A 41 -13.84 -6.30 21.91
CA LYS A 41 -14.81 -6.67 22.94
C LYS A 41 -15.19 -5.44 23.78
N ASN A 42 -14.21 -4.67 24.22
CA ASN A 42 -14.43 -3.43 24.97
C ASN A 42 -15.26 -2.42 24.17
N ILE A 43 -14.89 -2.14 22.91
CA ILE A 43 -15.65 -1.24 22.03
C ILE A 43 -17.10 -1.70 21.85
N LYS A 44 -17.33 -3.01 21.71
CA LYS A 44 -18.68 -3.58 21.58
C LYS A 44 -19.52 -3.37 22.84
N GLU A 45 -18.93 -3.59 24.01
CA GLU A 45 -19.59 -3.36 25.31
C GLU A 45 -19.92 -1.87 25.52
N ILE A 46 -18.99 -0.98 25.17
CA ILE A 46 -19.22 0.47 25.21
C ILE A 46 -20.36 0.84 24.27
N LYS A 47 -20.32 0.38 23.02
CA LYS A 47 -21.36 0.68 22.01
C LYS A 47 -22.77 0.27 22.47
N GLN A 48 -22.91 -0.84 23.20
CA GLN A 48 -24.19 -1.29 23.75
C GLN A 48 -24.76 -0.36 24.84
N GLN A 49 -23.92 0.45 25.48
CA GLN A 49 -24.32 1.38 26.54
C GLN A 49 -24.61 2.79 26.01
N VAL A 50 -24.32 3.04 24.73
CA VAL A 50 -24.46 4.37 24.12
C VAL A 50 -25.85 4.52 23.50
N GLN A 51 -26.55 5.60 23.85
CA GLN A 51 -27.92 5.86 23.40
C GLN A 51 -28.02 6.33 21.95
N ALA A 52 -26.94 6.91 21.38
CA ALA A 52 -26.91 7.39 20.00
C ALA A 52 -25.48 7.37 19.43
N ASP A 53 -25.33 7.01 18.14
CA ASP A 53 -24.02 6.78 17.52
C ASP A 53 -23.06 7.99 17.61
N PHE A 54 -23.55 9.22 17.56
CA PHE A 54 -22.71 10.42 17.66
C PHE A 54 -22.04 10.60 19.04
N LEU A 55 -22.54 9.92 20.08
CA LEU A 55 -21.94 9.93 21.42
C LEU A 55 -20.82 8.90 21.57
N LEU A 56 -20.70 7.95 20.64
CA LEU A 56 -19.73 6.86 20.73
C LEU A 56 -18.28 7.36 20.88
N PRO A 57 -17.78 8.36 20.12
CA PRO A 57 -16.42 8.85 20.29
C PRO A 57 -16.13 9.38 21.70
N LYS A 58 -17.12 10.01 22.34
CA LYS A 58 -17.00 10.48 23.72
C LYS A 58 -16.96 9.29 24.68
N ALA A 59 -17.90 8.36 24.57
CA ALA A 59 -17.98 7.18 25.43
C ALA A 59 -16.72 6.30 25.36
N LEU A 60 -16.11 6.17 24.17
CA LEU A 60 -14.84 5.47 23.98
C LEU A 60 -13.72 6.11 24.81
N ARG A 61 -13.58 7.44 24.75
CA ARG A 61 -12.57 8.19 25.53
C ARG A 61 -12.83 8.07 27.04
N ASP A 62 -14.08 8.25 27.47
CA ASP A 62 -14.47 8.17 28.89
C ASP A 62 -14.19 6.78 29.50
N LYS A 63 -14.22 5.73 28.66
CA LYS A 63 -13.95 4.34 29.04
C LYS A 63 -12.49 3.92 28.79
N GLY A 64 -11.62 4.86 28.48
CA GLY A 64 -10.17 4.64 28.37
C GLY A 64 -9.72 3.97 27.08
N VAL A 65 -10.53 3.93 26.03
CA VAL A 65 -10.07 3.50 24.70
C VAL A 65 -9.16 4.59 24.13
N SER A 66 -7.88 4.27 24.00
CA SER A 66 -6.84 5.20 23.57
C SER A 66 -6.77 5.34 22.04
N THR A 67 -6.10 6.38 21.57
CA THR A 67 -5.75 6.50 20.14
C THR A 67 -4.91 5.33 19.67
N GLU A 68 -4.01 4.80 20.51
CA GLU A 68 -3.18 3.63 20.18
C GLU A 68 -4.04 2.38 19.93
N ASP A 69 -5.10 2.17 20.72
CA ASP A 69 -6.02 1.05 20.52
C ASP A 69 -6.72 1.12 19.16
N ILE A 70 -7.14 2.32 18.76
CA ILE A 70 -7.74 2.56 17.44
C ILE A 70 -6.72 2.30 16.32
N LEU A 71 -5.46 2.72 16.51
CA LEU A 71 -4.38 2.45 15.57
C LEU A 71 -4.11 0.95 15.44
N LYS A 72 -4.04 0.20 16.55
CA LYS A 72 -3.88 -1.27 16.54
C LYS A 72 -4.99 -1.97 15.74
N ILE A 73 -6.25 -1.59 15.95
CA ILE A 73 -7.37 -2.12 15.16
C ILE A 73 -7.20 -1.81 13.67
N SER A 74 -6.82 -0.57 13.35
CA SER A 74 -6.67 -0.12 11.97
C SER A 74 -5.54 -0.87 11.26
N MET A 75 -4.39 -1.04 11.93
CA MET A 75 -3.26 -1.82 11.42
C MET A 75 -3.61 -3.29 11.22
N TYR A 76 -4.32 -3.89 12.17
CA TYR A 76 -4.78 -5.27 12.05
C TYR A 76 -5.71 -5.46 10.86
N GLU A 77 -6.65 -4.54 10.62
CA GLU A 77 -7.55 -4.61 9.47
C GLU A 77 -6.82 -4.40 8.13
N LEU A 78 -5.84 -3.49 8.08
CA LEU A 78 -4.99 -3.31 6.91
C LEU A 78 -4.17 -4.58 6.61
N ALA A 79 -3.51 -5.15 7.62
CA ALA A 79 -2.76 -6.40 7.48
C ALA A 79 -3.67 -7.57 7.05
N ARG A 80 -4.90 -7.65 7.59
CA ARG A 80 -5.87 -8.67 7.18
C ARG A 80 -6.19 -8.59 5.70
N ARG A 81 -6.43 -7.37 5.19
CA ARG A 81 -6.69 -7.16 3.76
C ARG A 81 -5.46 -7.48 2.92
N ALA A 82 -4.27 -7.03 3.35
CA ALA A 82 -3.02 -7.32 2.68
C ALA A 82 -2.77 -8.81 2.49
N ALA A 83 -2.99 -9.63 3.54
CA ALA A 83 -2.82 -11.07 3.49
C ALA A 83 -3.81 -11.79 2.56
N ILE A 84 -4.96 -11.17 2.23
CA ILE A 84 -5.97 -11.75 1.33
C ILE A 84 -5.67 -11.40 -0.14
N PHE A 85 -5.14 -10.21 -0.39
CA PHE A 85 -4.92 -9.68 -1.74
C PHE A 85 -3.57 -10.09 -2.36
N SER A 86 -2.90 -11.08 -1.79
CA SER A 86 -1.68 -11.64 -2.35
C SER A 86 -1.97 -12.53 -3.55
N GLY A 87 -1.69 -12.04 -4.77
CA GLY A 87 -1.84 -12.79 -6.02
C GLY A 87 -0.53 -12.85 -6.82
N PRO A 88 -0.30 -13.92 -7.61
CA PRO A 88 0.91 -14.04 -8.40
C PRO A 88 0.96 -12.95 -9.47
N SER A 89 1.84 -11.97 -9.31
CA SER A 89 2.19 -11.04 -10.38
C SER A 89 3.63 -11.27 -10.84
N LYS A 90 3.88 -11.09 -12.13
CA LYS A 90 5.24 -11.12 -12.68
C LYS A 90 5.91 -9.78 -12.37
N VAL A 91 6.45 -9.67 -11.16
CA VAL A 91 7.24 -8.52 -10.74
C VAL A 91 8.61 -8.60 -11.41
N LYS A 92 8.98 -7.54 -12.11
CA LYS A 92 10.30 -7.32 -12.70
C LYS A 92 11.03 -6.25 -11.88
N LYS A 93 12.36 -6.30 -11.87
CA LYS A 93 13.19 -5.31 -11.16
C LYS A 93 14.41 -4.95 -12.00
N ASN A 94 14.72 -3.66 -12.02
CA ASN A 94 16.02 -3.11 -12.43
C ASN A 94 16.61 -2.25 -11.29
N GLU A 95 17.70 -1.55 -11.54
CA GLU A 95 18.44 -0.80 -10.51
C GLU A 95 17.61 0.29 -9.78
N ILE A 96 16.60 0.86 -10.44
CA ILE A 96 15.82 2.00 -9.92
C ILE A 96 14.32 1.71 -9.81
N LEU A 97 13.81 0.72 -10.54
CA LEU A 97 12.40 0.43 -10.69
C LEU A 97 12.10 -1.04 -10.36
N LYS A 98 11.21 -1.27 -9.39
CA LYS A 98 10.51 -2.54 -9.18
C LYS A 98 9.10 -2.37 -9.75
N TYR A 99 8.62 -3.27 -10.60
CA TYR A 99 7.37 -3.03 -11.31
C TYR A 99 6.65 -4.30 -11.77
N SER A 100 5.36 -4.17 -12.04
CA SER A 100 4.56 -5.12 -12.80
C SER A 100 3.91 -4.43 -13.99
N LEU A 101 3.63 -5.24 -15.01
CA LEU A 101 2.98 -4.82 -16.24
C LEU A 101 1.63 -5.49 -16.36
N ILE A 102 0.61 -4.70 -16.67
CA ILE A 102 -0.75 -5.15 -16.93
C ILE A 102 -1.06 -4.83 -18.38
N ASN A 103 -1.12 -5.87 -19.20
CA ASN A 103 -1.47 -5.75 -20.60
C ASN A 103 -3.02 -5.75 -20.72
N MET A 104 -3.60 -4.58 -21.00
CA MET A 104 -5.02 -4.45 -21.34
C MET A 104 -5.20 -4.62 -22.86
N GLU A 105 -6.39 -4.46 -23.44
CA GLU A 105 -6.52 -4.56 -24.91
C GLU A 105 -5.79 -3.39 -25.60
N GLU A 106 -6.11 -2.15 -25.25
CA GLU A 106 -5.58 -0.96 -25.97
C GLU A 106 -4.36 -0.30 -25.33
N LYS A 107 -4.02 -0.69 -24.10
CA LYS A 107 -2.92 -0.05 -23.34
C LYS A 107 -2.10 -1.02 -22.51
N LEU A 108 -0.88 -0.65 -22.23
CA LEU A 108 -0.02 -1.26 -21.23
C LEU A 108 -0.01 -0.35 -20.01
N ILE A 109 -0.31 -0.91 -18.83
CA ILE A 109 -0.18 -0.21 -17.56
C ILE A 109 1.06 -0.74 -16.85
N LEU A 110 1.90 0.16 -16.38
CA LEU A 110 3.00 -0.13 -15.46
C LEU A 110 2.63 0.38 -14.08
N LYS A 111 2.66 -0.53 -13.09
CA LYS A 111 2.65 -0.18 -11.67
C LYS A 111 4.04 -0.45 -11.13
N GLY A 112 4.70 0.56 -10.60
CA GLY A 112 6.08 0.46 -10.16
C GLY A 112 6.34 1.14 -8.83
N THR A 113 7.53 0.92 -8.30
CA THR A 113 8.06 1.60 -7.13
C THR A 113 9.51 2.00 -7.31
N CYS A 114 9.91 3.07 -6.65
CA CYS A 114 11.25 3.64 -6.65
C CYS A 114 11.57 4.22 -5.26
N GLU A 115 12.38 3.52 -4.45
CA GLU A 115 12.67 3.84 -3.03
C GLU A 115 13.34 5.22 -2.77
N ARG A 116 13.71 5.94 -3.83
CA ARG A 116 14.35 7.27 -3.72
C ARG A 116 13.62 8.34 -4.51
N CYS A 117 12.44 8.03 -5.01
CA CYS A 117 11.60 8.99 -5.69
C CYS A 117 10.79 9.75 -4.64
N LYS A 118 10.83 11.08 -4.67
CA LYS A 118 10.14 11.93 -3.69
C LYS A 118 9.29 12.99 -4.36
N GLY A 119 8.13 13.25 -3.77
CA GLY A 119 7.15 14.21 -4.22
C GLY A 119 6.37 13.76 -5.45
N TYR A 120 5.60 14.69 -5.99
CA TYR A 120 4.77 14.48 -7.17
C TYR A 120 5.54 14.86 -8.45
N ARG A 121 5.53 13.99 -9.45
CA ARG A 121 6.04 14.29 -10.80
C ARG A 121 5.10 13.73 -11.86
N TYR A 122 4.98 14.48 -12.95
CA TYR A 122 4.31 14.06 -14.18
C TYR A 122 5.31 14.18 -15.33
N ALA A 123 5.31 13.20 -16.23
CA ALA A 123 6.08 13.25 -17.46
C ALA A 123 5.30 12.59 -18.60
N GLU A 124 5.42 13.15 -19.79
CA GLU A 124 4.90 12.53 -21.00
C GLU A 124 5.83 11.42 -21.47
N LEU A 125 5.23 10.32 -21.94
CA LEU A 125 5.91 9.25 -22.66
C LEU A 125 5.54 9.39 -24.14
N THR A 126 6.34 8.80 -25.03
CA THR A 126 6.08 8.88 -26.48
C THR A 126 4.64 8.49 -26.88
N ASN A 127 4.03 7.52 -26.18
CA ASN A 127 2.66 7.06 -26.43
C ASN A 127 1.81 7.00 -25.15
N GLY A 128 2.07 7.88 -24.19
CA GLY A 128 1.37 7.83 -22.91
C GLY A 128 1.91 8.78 -21.86
N PHE A 129 1.84 8.40 -20.59
CA PHE A 129 2.27 9.25 -19.50
C PHE A 129 2.78 8.45 -18.29
N LEU A 130 3.53 9.14 -17.45
CA LEU A 130 4.08 8.67 -16.19
C LEU A 130 3.68 9.64 -15.08
N VAL A 131 3.21 9.08 -13.97
CA VAL A 131 3.02 9.77 -12.69
C VAL A 131 3.88 9.10 -11.64
N VAL A 132 4.63 9.91 -10.90
CA VAL A 132 5.38 9.49 -9.71
C VAL A 132 4.80 10.22 -8.51
N MET A 133 4.50 9.47 -7.44
CA MET A 133 4.02 9.98 -6.17
C MET A 133 4.83 9.32 -5.06
N ASP A 134 5.86 10.02 -4.60
CA ASP A 134 6.88 9.47 -3.70
C ASP A 134 7.42 8.13 -4.25
N ASP A 135 7.35 7.06 -3.46
CA ASP A 135 7.84 5.74 -3.85
C ASP A 135 6.97 5.03 -4.89
N LEU A 136 5.79 5.56 -5.24
CA LEU A 136 4.84 4.93 -6.15
C LEU A 136 4.94 5.48 -7.57
N ILE A 137 4.88 4.57 -8.53
CA ILE A 137 4.92 4.87 -9.97
C ILE A 137 3.69 4.27 -10.64
N TYR A 138 3.06 5.09 -11.47
CA TYR A 138 2.01 4.68 -12.39
C TYR A 138 2.34 5.19 -13.78
N ALA A 139 2.30 4.32 -14.78
CA ALA A 139 2.41 4.74 -16.17
C ALA A 139 1.40 4.01 -17.04
N GLU A 140 0.89 4.72 -18.04
CA GLU A 140 0.09 4.14 -19.11
C GLU A 140 0.75 4.42 -20.46
N SER A 141 0.68 3.45 -21.37
CA SER A 141 1.11 3.61 -22.74
C SER A 141 0.15 2.91 -23.68
N ARG A 142 -0.19 3.56 -24.80
CA ARG A 142 -0.93 2.93 -25.91
C ARG A 142 -0.06 1.97 -26.72
N SER A 143 1.26 2.03 -26.53
CA SER A 143 2.20 1.07 -27.11
C SER A 143 2.31 -0.18 -26.23
N LYS A 144 2.62 -1.32 -26.85
CA LYS A 144 2.84 -2.61 -26.18
C LYS A 144 4.31 -3.01 -26.09
N ASP A 145 5.21 -2.15 -26.55
CA ASP A 145 6.65 -2.37 -26.49
C ASP A 145 7.16 -2.14 -25.06
N GLU A 146 7.19 -3.21 -24.26
CA GLU A 146 7.56 -3.17 -22.85
C GLU A 146 8.96 -2.57 -22.64
N ASP A 147 9.94 -2.98 -23.44
CA ASP A 147 11.34 -2.59 -23.27
C ASP A 147 11.54 -1.09 -23.54
N ARG A 148 10.88 -0.57 -24.59
CA ARG A 148 10.90 0.86 -24.90
C ARG A 148 10.26 1.68 -23.78
N ILE A 149 9.09 1.26 -23.29
CA ILE A 149 8.34 1.96 -22.24
C ILE A 149 9.14 1.99 -20.93
N VAL A 150 9.67 0.83 -20.52
CA VAL A 150 10.51 0.72 -19.33
C VAL A 150 11.78 1.56 -19.49
N GLY A 151 12.40 1.57 -20.67
CA GLY A 151 13.56 2.40 -20.97
C GLY A 151 13.29 3.90 -20.86
N GLU A 152 12.15 4.39 -21.39
CA GLU A 152 11.72 5.79 -21.26
C GLU A 152 11.50 6.16 -19.78
N ILE A 153 10.77 5.33 -19.03
CA ILE A 153 10.49 5.56 -17.61
C ILE A 153 11.79 5.58 -16.81
N THR A 154 12.66 4.59 -16.97
CA THR A 154 13.93 4.51 -16.23
C THR A 154 14.82 5.74 -16.50
N LYS A 155 14.90 6.23 -17.74
CA LYS A 155 15.61 7.48 -18.04
C LYS A 155 15.04 8.67 -17.29
N ILE A 156 13.72 8.81 -17.25
CA ILE A 156 13.05 9.87 -16.49
C ILE A 156 13.39 9.75 -15.00
N LEU A 157 13.31 8.55 -14.42
CA LEU A 157 13.60 8.32 -13.00
C LEU A 157 15.06 8.66 -12.64
N TYR A 158 16.04 8.35 -13.49
CA TYR A 158 17.43 8.75 -13.25
C TYR A 158 17.57 10.28 -13.20
N SER A 159 16.93 11.01 -14.11
CA SER A 159 16.95 12.49 -14.10
C SER A 159 16.31 13.10 -12.85
N LEU A 160 15.46 12.35 -12.15
CA LEU A 160 14.81 12.78 -10.90
C LEU A 160 15.68 12.54 -9.67
N ARG A 161 16.66 11.62 -9.71
CA ARG A 161 17.60 11.37 -8.60
C ARG A 161 18.68 12.44 -8.46
N GLU A 162 18.97 13.16 -9.53
CA GLU A 162 20.05 14.15 -9.60
C GLU A 162 19.63 15.56 -9.13
N LYS A 163 18.40 15.71 -8.62
CA LYS A 163 17.85 16.96 -8.06
C LYS A 163 17.53 16.81 -6.58
#